data_AF-A0A7C3FUE0-F1
#
_entry.id   AF-A0A7C3FUE0-F1
#
_cell.length_a   1.000
_cell.length_b   1.000
_cell.length_c   1.000
_cell.angle_alpha   90.00
_cell.angle_beta   90.00
_cell.angle_gamma   90.00
#
_symmetry.space_group_name_H-M   'P 1'
#
loop_
_entity.id
_entity.type
_entity.pdbx_description
1 polymer ?
#
loop_
_entity_poly.entity_id
_entity_poly.type
_entity_poly.pdbx_seq_one_letter_code
_entity_poly.pdbx_strand_id
1 'polypeptide(L)'
;MRLVYEDEHGAYQGVTQEFLKEFKSVESNPHFDVFDSLDNNRRFIAVKSSRIPDDENPAEGRFGIDFNRARPTFQEAVDYAEGLPDSYLWQADIAFAAADMNEYERKSSIWDSFYSFIWDTVPQTVWVAPHSGNNNRLPHDYFSDPKMMIDTYSAGVAALCAFREKGTVINRNLIVVHSTGQLGAVLNLGDFDVLKQEIMDAAAAKVIPKYQERVQKYADEFKHDYSTKTWEILNNIFKFRGTLDPLVLQEISQDASFIIGIYSRCLDLYGQKISEYSLEDFSRALENLSEAEVPVILNNFIYPGRNAGRLIKLPDKIREGEMNSAVQVEGARLYMAKNPELVADILLDVKKELFD
;
A
#
# COMPACT_ATOMS: atom_id res chain seq x y z
N MET A 1 -12.51 2.83 17.37
CA MET A 1 -13.88 2.65 16.87
C MET A 1 -13.82 1.77 15.64
N ARG A 2 -14.71 0.79 15.47
CA ARG A 2 -14.67 -0.14 14.33
C ARG A 2 -15.65 0.30 13.24
N LEU A 3 -15.12 0.82 12.13
CA LEU A 3 -15.89 1.32 10.99
C LEU A 3 -15.96 0.36 9.80
N VAL A 4 -15.06 -0.64 9.76
CA VAL A 4 -15.08 -1.74 8.78
C VAL A 4 -15.01 -3.09 9.47
N TYR A 5 -15.54 -4.10 8.80
CA TYR A 5 -15.23 -5.49 9.05
C TYR A 5 -13.95 -5.86 8.29
N GLU A 6 -13.02 -6.46 9.01
CA GLU A 6 -11.75 -6.99 8.54
C GLU A 6 -11.53 -8.34 9.22
N ASP A 7 -10.91 -9.28 8.51
CA ASP A 7 -10.57 -10.61 9.05
C ASP A 7 -9.31 -10.58 9.94
N GLU A 8 -8.89 -11.77 10.38
CA GLU A 8 -7.69 -11.98 11.23
C GLU A 8 -6.36 -11.64 10.56
N HIS A 9 -6.31 -11.58 9.23
CA HIS A 9 -5.12 -11.09 8.51
C HIS A 9 -5.13 -9.57 8.34
N GLY A 10 -6.32 -8.96 8.41
CA GLY A 10 -6.58 -7.54 8.19
C GLY A 10 -7.18 -7.23 6.83
N ALA A 11 -7.78 -8.22 6.14
CA ALA A 11 -8.41 -8.02 4.84
C ALA A 11 -9.88 -7.56 4.98
N TYR A 12 -10.29 -6.60 4.16
CA TYR A 12 -11.59 -5.93 4.18
C TYR A 12 -12.75 -6.85 3.78
N GLN A 13 -13.83 -6.78 4.54
CA GLN A 13 -15.04 -7.61 4.41
C GLN A 13 -16.35 -6.77 4.38
N GLY A 14 -16.27 -5.44 4.34
CA GLY A 14 -17.43 -4.52 4.33
C GLY A 14 -17.37 -3.42 5.39
N VAL A 15 -18.28 -2.43 5.33
CA VAL A 15 -18.42 -1.36 6.33
C VAL A 15 -19.37 -1.73 7.47
N THR A 16 -19.22 -1.10 8.64
CA THR A 16 -20.16 -1.27 9.77
C THR A 16 -21.35 -0.30 9.70
N GLN A 17 -22.41 -0.62 10.43
CA GLN A 17 -23.59 0.26 10.58
C GLN A 17 -23.27 1.59 11.28
N GLU A 18 -22.11 1.74 11.92
CA GLU A 18 -21.65 3.03 12.48
C GLU A 18 -21.15 3.97 11.36
N PHE A 19 -20.38 3.42 10.41
CA PHE A 19 -19.87 4.17 9.25
C PHE A 19 -21.01 4.72 8.39
N LEU A 20 -22.05 3.89 8.16
CA LEU A 20 -23.25 4.25 7.40
C LEU A 20 -24.15 5.32 8.04
N LYS A 21 -23.77 5.89 9.19
CA LYS A 21 -24.42 7.10 9.75
C LYS A 21 -23.89 8.39 9.15
N GLU A 22 -22.64 8.42 8.70
CA GLU A 22 -22.04 9.57 8.00
C GLU A 22 -21.89 9.34 6.48
N PHE A 23 -22.10 8.11 5.99
CA PHE A 23 -21.84 7.70 4.61
C PHE A 23 -23.01 6.94 3.97
N LYS A 24 -23.16 7.10 2.65
CA LYS A 24 -24.07 6.33 1.79
C LYS A 24 -23.26 5.47 0.82
N SER A 25 -23.75 4.28 0.48
CA SER A 25 -23.19 3.48 -0.62
C SER A 25 -23.47 4.18 -1.95
N VAL A 26 -22.48 4.18 -2.84
CA VAL A 26 -22.56 4.67 -4.22
C VAL A 26 -22.44 3.51 -5.19
N GLU A 27 -21.51 2.59 -4.92
CA GLU A 27 -21.22 1.41 -5.72
C GLU A 27 -20.83 0.26 -4.77
N SER A 28 -21.19 -0.98 -5.11
CA SER A 28 -20.88 -2.17 -4.31
C SER A 28 -20.93 -3.42 -5.20
N ASN A 29 -19.77 -3.84 -5.68
CA ASN A 29 -19.61 -4.94 -6.64
C ASN A 29 -18.52 -5.93 -6.17
N PRO A 30 -18.20 -7.03 -6.89
CA PRO A 30 -17.19 -8.00 -6.45
C PRO A 30 -15.76 -7.44 -6.33
N HIS A 31 -15.45 -6.31 -6.96
CA HIS A 31 -14.11 -5.74 -7.06
C HIS A 31 -13.85 -4.67 -6.00
N PHE A 32 -14.85 -3.82 -5.71
CA PHE A 32 -14.72 -2.74 -4.74
C PHE A 32 -16.08 -2.28 -4.17
N ASP A 33 -16.02 -1.48 -3.10
CA ASP A 33 -17.11 -0.62 -2.64
C ASP A 33 -16.72 0.85 -2.77
N VAL A 34 -17.70 1.73 -3.03
CA VAL A 34 -17.55 3.19 -2.96
C VAL A 34 -18.61 3.77 -2.04
N PHE A 35 -18.19 4.62 -1.12
CA PHE A 35 -19.06 5.35 -0.21
C PHE A 35 -18.77 6.85 -0.25
N ASP A 36 -19.81 7.65 -0.40
CA ASP A 36 -19.76 9.11 -0.28
C ASP A 36 -20.28 9.52 1.09
N SER A 37 -19.69 10.54 1.70
CA SER A 37 -20.25 11.13 2.90
C SER A 37 -21.59 11.82 2.60
N LEU A 38 -22.46 11.95 3.61
CA LEU A 38 -23.78 12.56 3.44
C LEU A 38 -23.71 14.04 3.03
N ASP A 39 -22.57 14.70 3.30
CA ASP A 39 -22.23 16.06 2.88
C ASP A 39 -21.42 16.15 1.57
N ASN A 40 -21.13 15.02 0.90
CA ASN A 40 -20.34 14.91 -0.34
C ASN A 40 -18.90 15.49 -0.29
N ASN A 41 -18.38 15.86 0.88
CA ASN A 41 -17.01 16.39 1.02
C ASN A 41 -15.94 15.29 0.97
N ARG A 42 -16.32 14.02 1.15
CA ARG A 42 -15.40 12.91 1.45
C ARG A 42 -15.89 11.63 0.76
N ARG A 43 -14.98 10.91 0.12
CA ARG A 43 -15.23 9.57 -0.46
C ARG A 43 -14.29 8.54 0.15
N PHE A 44 -14.81 7.34 0.39
CA PHE A 44 -14.06 6.16 0.76
C PHE A 44 -14.22 5.08 -0.31
N ILE A 45 -13.12 4.50 -0.77
CA ILE A 45 -13.08 3.38 -1.72
C ILE A 45 -12.27 2.25 -1.10
N ALA A 46 -12.84 1.04 -1.06
CA ALA A 46 -12.16 -0.16 -0.58
C ALA A 46 -12.19 -1.25 -1.66
N VAL A 47 -11.01 -1.71 -2.07
CA VAL A 47 -10.85 -2.79 -3.07
C VAL A 47 -10.86 -4.14 -2.37
N LYS A 48 -11.54 -5.11 -3.00
CA LYS A 48 -11.85 -6.46 -2.51
C LYS A 48 -10.92 -7.54 -3.09
N SER A 49 -9.93 -7.16 -3.88
CA SER A 49 -8.74 -7.95 -4.20
C SER A 49 -7.53 -7.52 -3.36
N SER A 50 -6.55 -8.40 -3.23
CA SER A 50 -5.21 -8.06 -2.75
C SER A 50 -4.35 -7.47 -3.88
N ARG A 51 -3.04 -7.25 -3.64
CA ARG A 51 -2.08 -6.87 -4.71
C ARG A 51 -1.97 -7.98 -5.77
N ILE A 52 -2.21 -9.25 -5.38
CA ILE A 52 -2.50 -10.32 -6.34
C ILE A 52 -4.03 -10.42 -6.56
N PRO A 53 -4.51 -10.47 -7.82
CA PRO A 53 -5.89 -10.81 -8.17
C PRO A 53 -6.29 -12.20 -7.69
N ASP A 54 -7.51 -12.34 -7.17
CA ASP A 54 -8.12 -13.64 -6.83
C ASP A 54 -8.93 -14.21 -8.01
N ASP A 55 -8.29 -14.25 -9.19
CA ASP A 55 -8.86 -14.72 -10.46
C ASP A 55 -9.09 -16.25 -10.47
N GLU A 56 -8.72 -16.97 -9.40
CA GLU A 56 -8.89 -18.42 -9.26
C GLU A 56 -10.35 -18.86 -9.04
N ASN A 57 -11.28 -17.93 -8.79
CA ASN A 57 -12.72 -18.21 -8.75
C ASN A 57 -13.54 -17.37 -9.76
N PRO A 58 -13.48 -17.67 -11.08
CA PRO A 58 -14.21 -16.93 -12.11
C PRO A 58 -15.74 -16.91 -11.94
N ALA A 59 -16.30 -17.82 -11.13
CA ALA A 59 -17.73 -17.87 -10.83
C ALA A 59 -18.21 -16.73 -9.92
N GLU A 60 -17.32 -16.09 -9.15
CA GLU A 60 -17.61 -14.85 -8.43
C GLU A 60 -17.39 -13.60 -9.29
N GLY A 61 -16.87 -13.75 -10.51
CA GLY A 61 -16.62 -12.65 -11.44
C GLY A 61 -15.56 -11.66 -10.99
N ARG A 62 -14.77 -11.97 -9.94
CA ARG A 62 -13.70 -11.11 -9.46
C ARG A 62 -12.57 -11.05 -10.48
N PHE A 63 -12.06 -9.84 -10.61
CA PHE A 63 -10.84 -9.47 -11.33
C PHE A 63 -10.11 -8.47 -10.44
N GLY A 64 -8.80 -8.62 -10.29
CA GLY A 64 -8.01 -7.77 -9.41
C GLY A 64 -7.76 -6.38 -9.98
N ILE A 65 -7.65 -5.39 -9.09
CA ILE A 65 -7.21 -4.03 -9.42
C ILE A 65 -5.86 -3.81 -8.75
N ASP A 66 -4.80 -3.62 -9.54
CA ASP A 66 -3.54 -3.05 -9.05
C ASP A 66 -3.55 -1.53 -9.30
N PHE A 67 -3.56 -0.75 -8.22
CA PHE A 67 -3.54 0.71 -8.30
C PHE A 67 -2.22 1.26 -8.89
N ASN A 68 -1.14 0.47 -8.87
CA ASN A 68 0.15 0.87 -9.44
C ASN A 68 0.20 0.75 -10.97
N ARG A 69 -0.79 0.10 -11.60
CA ARG A 69 -0.77 -0.25 -13.03
C ARG A 69 -1.63 0.68 -13.89
N ALA A 70 -0.99 1.27 -14.90
CA ALA A 70 -1.68 1.79 -16.08
C ALA A 70 -2.43 0.66 -16.79
N ARG A 71 -3.60 0.95 -17.36
CA ARG A 71 -4.26 0.00 -18.28
C ARG A 71 -3.33 -0.27 -19.48
N PRO A 72 -2.88 -1.51 -19.70
CA PRO A 72 -2.04 -1.88 -20.83
C PRO A 72 -2.88 -1.93 -22.12
N THR A 73 -2.21 -2.12 -23.26
CA THR A 73 -2.88 -2.52 -24.51
C THR A 73 -3.30 -3.99 -24.47
N PHE A 74 -4.17 -4.41 -25.40
CA PHE A 74 -4.55 -5.81 -25.54
C PHE A 74 -3.35 -6.74 -25.80
N GLN A 75 -2.36 -6.31 -26.60
CA GLN A 75 -1.18 -7.15 -26.87
C GLN A 75 -0.36 -7.34 -25.59
N GLU A 76 -0.06 -6.26 -24.85
CA GLU A 76 0.65 -6.36 -23.57
C GLU A 76 -0.11 -7.25 -22.56
N ALA A 77 -1.45 -7.20 -22.55
CA ALA A 77 -2.27 -8.09 -21.71
C ALA A 77 -2.17 -9.58 -22.09
N VAL A 78 -2.00 -9.89 -23.38
CA VAL A 78 -1.73 -11.27 -23.84
C VAL A 78 -0.29 -11.67 -23.52
N ASP A 79 0.68 -10.81 -23.80
CA ASP A 79 2.10 -11.03 -23.51
C ASP A 79 2.32 -11.29 -22.01
N TYR A 80 1.58 -10.59 -21.13
CA TYR A 80 1.58 -10.85 -19.69
C TYR A 80 1.04 -12.25 -19.37
N ALA A 81 -0.05 -12.69 -20.00
CA ALA A 81 -0.64 -14.01 -19.77
C ALA A 81 0.28 -15.16 -20.22
N GLU A 82 1.06 -14.97 -21.29
CA GLU A 82 2.06 -15.95 -21.74
C GLU A 82 3.30 -16.01 -20.82
N GLY A 83 3.60 -14.93 -20.08
CA GLY A 83 4.78 -14.81 -19.21
C GLY A 83 4.56 -15.15 -17.72
N LEU A 84 3.34 -15.47 -17.27
CA LEU A 84 3.12 -15.85 -15.87
C LEU A 84 3.56 -17.31 -15.60
N PRO A 85 4.29 -17.64 -14.52
CA PRO A 85 4.80 -16.79 -13.44
C PRO A 85 6.34 -16.62 -13.48
N ASP A 86 6.97 -16.61 -14.66
CA ASP A 86 8.42 -16.85 -14.82
C ASP A 86 9.35 -15.89 -14.03
N SER A 87 8.89 -14.68 -13.73
CA SER A 87 9.54 -13.75 -12.78
C SER A 87 8.50 -12.93 -12.01
N TYR A 88 8.76 -12.49 -10.78
CA TYR A 88 7.79 -11.73 -9.97
C TYR A 88 7.44 -10.35 -10.57
N LEU A 89 7.95 -9.92 -11.72
CA LEU A 89 7.25 -8.84 -12.44
C LEU A 89 5.80 -9.22 -12.78
N TRP A 90 5.51 -10.54 -12.86
CA TRP A 90 4.15 -11.09 -12.86
C TRP A 90 3.26 -10.58 -11.70
N GLN A 91 3.84 -10.21 -10.56
CA GLN A 91 3.15 -9.72 -9.34
C GLN A 91 2.16 -8.57 -9.63
N ALA A 92 2.46 -7.70 -10.60
CA ALA A 92 1.58 -6.60 -11.03
C ALA A 92 0.82 -6.89 -12.33
N ASP A 93 1.34 -7.79 -13.15
CA ASP A 93 0.92 -7.97 -14.55
C ASP A 93 -0.32 -8.86 -14.66
N ILE A 94 -0.48 -9.80 -13.72
CA ILE A 94 -1.64 -10.69 -13.64
C ILE A 94 -2.99 -9.95 -13.50
N ALA A 95 -3.01 -8.73 -12.93
CA ALA A 95 -4.22 -7.91 -12.83
C ALA A 95 -4.82 -7.57 -14.20
N PHE A 96 -3.98 -7.57 -15.24
CA PHE A 96 -4.41 -7.32 -16.62
C PHE A 96 -4.14 -8.46 -17.60
N ALA A 97 -3.35 -9.47 -17.23
CA ALA A 97 -3.14 -10.67 -18.03
C ALA A 97 -4.48 -11.23 -18.53
N ALA A 98 -4.63 -11.41 -19.84
CA ALA A 98 -5.89 -11.79 -20.47
C ALA A 98 -5.66 -12.80 -21.60
N ALA A 99 -6.42 -13.89 -21.59
CA ALA A 99 -6.32 -14.93 -22.62
C ALA A 99 -7.01 -14.55 -23.95
N ASP A 100 -7.98 -13.64 -23.91
CA ASP A 100 -8.66 -13.12 -25.11
C ASP A 100 -9.15 -11.67 -24.95
N MET A 101 -9.65 -11.10 -26.05
CA MET A 101 -10.18 -9.73 -26.08
C MET A 101 -11.39 -9.56 -25.13
N ASN A 102 -12.21 -10.59 -24.93
CA ASN A 102 -13.39 -10.52 -24.07
C ASN A 102 -12.98 -10.42 -22.59
N GLU A 103 -11.91 -11.09 -22.17
CA GLU A 103 -11.30 -10.92 -20.85
C GLU A 103 -10.65 -9.55 -20.70
N TYR A 104 -9.86 -9.11 -21.69
CA TYR A 104 -9.23 -7.79 -21.68
C TYR A 104 -10.27 -6.66 -21.61
N GLU A 105 -11.38 -6.72 -22.36
CA GLU A 105 -12.46 -5.74 -22.30
C GLU A 105 -13.16 -5.73 -20.92
N ARG A 106 -13.35 -6.90 -20.29
CA ARG A 106 -13.90 -7.01 -18.92
C ARG A 106 -12.97 -6.36 -17.90
N LYS A 107 -11.68 -6.76 -17.87
CA LYS A 107 -10.66 -6.19 -16.97
C LYS A 107 -10.51 -4.68 -17.19
N SER A 108 -10.51 -4.23 -18.44
CA SER A 108 -10.46 -2.80 -18.82
C SER A 108 -11.67 -2.00 -18.33
N SER A 109 -12.88 -2.54 -18.45
CA SER A 109 -14.13 -1.89 -18.02
C SER A 109 -14.17 -1.67 -16.49
N ILE A 110 -13.62 -2.62 -15.73
CA ILE A 110 -13.52 -2.53 -14.27
C ILE A 110 -12.48 -1.50 -13.83
N TRP A 111 -11.33 -1.41 -14.51
CA TRP A 111 -10.34 -0.37 -14.29
C TRP A 111 -10.91 1.02 -14.62
N ASP A 112 -11.56 1.19 -15.77
CA ASP A 112 -12.22 2.45 -16.16
C ASP A 112 -13.28 2.85 -15.12
N SER A 113 -14.10 1.88 -14.67
CA SER A 113 -15.11 2.11 -13.64
C SER A 113 -14.48 2.55 -12.31
N PHE A 114 -13.51 1.81 -11.79
CA PHE A 114 -12.80 2.13 -10.54
C PHE A 114 -12.18 3.53 -10.56
N TYR A 115 -11.45 3.86 -11.64
CA TYR A 115 -10.79 5.16 -11.75
C TYR A 115 -11.77 6.32 -11.99
N SER A 116 -12.93 6.09 -12.60
CA SER A 116 -14.00 7.12 -12.68
C SER A 116 -14.48 7.54 -11.29
N PHE A 117 -14.51 6.63 -10.30
CA PHE A 117 -14.84 6.97 -8.91
C PHE A 117 -13.74 7.78 -8.19
N ILE A 118 -12.58 7.98 -8.81
CA ILE A 118 -11.48 8.81 -8.28
C ILE A 118 -11.44 10.16 -9.00
N TRP A 119 -11.39 10.16 -10.34
CA TRP A 119 -11.23 11.38 -11.15
C TRP A 119 -12.55 12.14 -11.36
N ASP A 120 -13.62 11.44 -11.81
CA ASP A 120 -14.88 12.03 -12.31
C ASP A 120 -15.85 12.42 -11.18
N THR A 121 -15.34 13.11 -10.16
CA THR A 121 -16.06 13.38 -8.91
C THR A 121 -16.23 14.88 -8.64
N VAL A 122 -17.05 15.26 -7.66
CA VAL A 122 -17.04 16.63 -7.13
C VAL A 122 -15.73 16.92 -6.36
N PRO A 123 -15.39 18.18 -6.01
CA PRO A 123 -14.28 18.45 -5.11
C PRO A 123 -14.51 17.77 -3.75
N GLN A 124 -13.66 16.79 -3.42
CA GLN A 124 -13.73 15.99 -2.20
C GLN A 124 -12.39 15.33 -1.89
N THR A 125 -12.16 14.94 -0.63
CA THR A 125 -11.03 14.08 -0.28
C THR A 125 -11.41 12.62 -0.59
N VAL A 126 -10.65 11.97 -1.47
CA VAL A 126 -10.84 10.57 -1.88
C VAL A 126 -9.85 9.69 -1.14
N TRP A 127 -10.34 8.94 -0.15
CA TRP A 127 -9.58 7.98 0.64
C TRP A 127 -9.70 6.59 0.00
N VAL A 128 -8.58 6.02 -0.46
CA VAL A 128 -8.57 4.73 -1.18
C VAL A 128 -7.74 3.70 -0.43
N ALA A 129 -8.30 2.51 -0.21
CA ALA A 129 -7.58 1.31 0.23
C ALA A 129 -7.52 0.33 -0.97
N PRO A 130 -6.44 0.37 -1.79
CA PRO A 130 -6.46 -0.19 -3.14
C PRO A 130 -6.21 -1.70 -3.23
N HIS A 131 -5.69 -2.33 -2.18
CA HIS A 131 -5.43 -3.77 -2.16
C HIS A 131 -5.84 -4.41 -0.82
N SER A 132 -6.89 -3.87 -0.20
CA SER A 132 -7.37 -4.31 1.12
C SER A 132 -8.06 -5.67 1.12
N GLY A 133 -8.31 -6.28 -0.04
CA GLY A 133 -9.03 -7.54 -0.16
C GLY A 133 -8.21 -8.76 0.25
N ASN A 134 -8.92 -9.82 0.64
CA ASN A 134 -8.31 -11.10 0.98
C ASN A 134 -7.65 -11.74 -0.25
N ASN A 135 -6.56 -12.50 -0.03
CA ASN A 135 -5.90 -13.33 -1.03
C ASN A 135 -6.10 -14.81 -0.66
N ASN A 136 -6.80 -15.59 -1.49
CA ASN A 136 -7.07 -17.00 -1.20
C ASN A 136 -6.11 -17.98 -1.90
N ARG A 137 -5.18 -17.46 -2.72
CA ARG A 137 -4.20 -18.28 -3.45
C ARG A 137 -3.36 -19.14 -2.50
N LEU A 138 -3.02 -20.33 -2.96
CA LEU A 138 -2.11 -21.23 -2.25
C LEU A 138 -0.64 -20.77 -2.41
N PRO A 139 0.22 -21.01 -1.40
CA PRO A 139 1.66 -20.80 -1.55
C PRO A 139 2.28 -21.62 -2.69
N HIS A 140 3.26 -21.04 -3.36
CA HIS A 140 4.04 -21.68 -4.43
C HIS A 140 5.47 -21.09 -4.49
N ASP A 141 6.32 -21.57 -5.41
CA ASP A 141 7.77 -21.33 -5.40
C ASP A 141 8.22 -19.85 -5.49
N TYR A 142 7.35 -18.95 -5.95
CA TYR A 142 7.57 -17.49 -5.98
C TYR A 142 6.91 -16.73 -4.81
N PHE A 143 6.00 -17.39 -4.08
CA PHE A 143 5.22 -16.85 -2.97
C PHE A 143 5.01 -17.90 -1.87
N SER A 144 5.90 -17.92 -0.88
CA SER A 144 5.73 -18.78 0.30
C SER A 144 4.61 -18.31 1.24
N ASP A 145 4.20 -17.04 1.17
CA ASP A 145 3.03 -16.49 1.88
C ASP A 145 2.26 -15.45 1.03
N PRO A 146 1.20 -15.86 0.31
CA PRO A 146 0.34 -14.94 -0.43
C PRO A 146 -0.44 -13.94 0.45
N LYS A 147 -0.60 -14.17 1.77
CA LYS A 147 -1.29 -13.21 2.67
C LYS A 147 -0.48 -11.93 2.89
N MET A 148 0.82 -11.94 2.63
CA MET A 148 1.68 -10.74 2.68
C MET A 148 1.39 -9.73 1.57
N MET A 149 0.57 -10.08 0.57
CA MET A 149 0.17 -9.20 -0.54
C MET A 149 -1.15 -8.45 -0.31
N ILE A 150 -1.72 -8.57 0.89
CA ILE A 150 -2.88 -7.80 1.33
C ILE A 150 -2.39 -6.48 1.93
N ASP A 151 -2.99 -5.34 1.57
CA ASP A 151 -2.80 -4.07 2.29
C ASP A 151 -3.58 -4.11 3.62
N THR A 152 -3.10 -4.93 4.55
CA THR A 152 -3.77 -5.27 5.81
C THR A 152 -4.09 -4.07 6.69
N TYR A 153 -5.32 -4.00 7.19
CA TYR A 153 -5.85 -2.92 8.06
C TYR A 153 -5.87 -1.52 7.41
N SER A 154 -5.52 -1.40 6.12
CA SER A 154 -5.54 -0.13 5.38
C SER A 154 -6.95 0.43 5.23
N ALA A 155 -7.95 -0.42 4.96
CA ALA A 155 -9.35 -0.03 4.87
C ALA A 155 -9.88 0.53 6.19
N GLY A 156 -9.51 -0.08 7.33
CA GLY A 156 -9.85 0.43 8.66
C GLY A 156 -9.27 1.82 8.94
N VAL A 157 -8.00 2.07 8.58
CA VAL A 157 -7.38 3.39 8.72
C VAL A 157 -8.00 4.41 7.76
N ALA A 158 -8.17 4.07 6.48
CA ALA A 158 -8.78 4.95 5.48
C ALA A 158 -10.23 5.33 5.84
N ALA A 159 -11.04 4.38 6.31
CA ALA A 159 -12.40 4.63 6.79
C ALA A 159 -12.42 5.49 8.06
N LEU A 160 -11.47 5.29 8.99
CA LEU A 160 -11.31 6.16 10.17
C LEU A 160 -10.95 7.59 9.79
N CYS A 161 -10.06 7.78 8.81
CA CYS A 161 -9.73 9.10 8.27
C CYS A 161 -10.95 9.76 7.63
N ALA A 162 -11.61 9.09 6.67
CA ALA A 162 -12.80 9.62 6.00
C ALA A 162 -13.93 9.96 7.00
N PHE A 163 -14.12 9.15 8.04
CA PHE A 163 -15.13 9.42 9.08
C PHE A 163 -14.75 10.57 10.00
N ARG A 164 -13.46 10.75 10.34
CA ARG A 164 -12.98 11.83 11.21
C ARG A 164 -12.69 13.15 10.53
N GLU A 165 -12.42 13.17 9.23
CA GLU A 165 -12.23 14.41 8.48
C GLU A 165 -13.47 15.30 8.60
N LYS A 166 -13.29 16.56 9.02
CA LYS A 166 -14.34 17.57 9.16
C LYS A 166 -13.91 18.87 8.50
N GLY A 167 -14.87 19.56 7.89
CA GLY A 167 -14.65 20.78 7.11
C GLY A 167 -15.22 20.64 5.70
N THR A 168 -15.40 21.77 5.01
CA THR A 168 -15.77 21.77 3.59
C THR A 168 -14.52 21.56 2.75
N VAL A 169 -14.55 20.60 1.84
CA VAL A 169 -13.42 20.33 0.93
C VAL A 169 -13.62 21.11 -0.36
N ILE A 170 -12.65 21.95 -0.72
CA ILE A 170 -12.68 22.81 -1.92
C ILE A 170 -11.85 22.26 -3.09
N ASN A 171 -11.01 21.25 -2.83
CA ASN A 171 -10.02 20.68 -3.73
C ASN A 171 -10.23 19.16 -3.80
N ARG A 172 -10.12 18.55 -4.99
CA ARG A 172 -10.15 17.08 -5.12
C ARG A 172 -8.77 16.53 -4.81
N ASN A 173 -8.61 15.88 -3.66
CA ASN A 173 -7.34 15.35 -3.19
C ASN A 173 -7.43 13.82 -3.03
N LEU A 174 -6.44 13.08 -3.50
CA LEU A 174 -6.39 11.61 -3.40
C LEU A 174 -5.39 11.14 -2.34
N ILE A 175 -5.84 10.29 -1.43
CA ILE A 175 -4.99 9.71 -0.38
C ILE A 175 -5.10 8.20 -0.45
N VAL A 176 -4.01 7.57 -0.88
CA VAL A 176 -3.95 6.13 -1.14
C VAL A 176 -3.27 5.44 0.04
N VAL A 177 -4.02 4.65 0.79
CA VAL A 177 -3.58 4.00 2.03
C VAL A 177 -3.25 2.54 1.75
N HIS A 178 -1.98 2.22 1.80
CA HIS A 178 -1.40 0.88 1.76
C HIS A 178 -0.88 0.47 3.15
N SER A 179 -0.54 -0.82 3.32
CA SER A 179 0.18 -1.29 4.51
C SER A 179 1.50 -1.94 4.11
N THR A 180 2.56 -1.67 4.87
CA THR A 180 3.87 -2.31 4.69
C THR A 180 4.29 -3.11 5.92
N GLY A 181 4.91 -4.28 5.67
CA GLY A 181 5.62 -5.08 6.67
C GLY A 181 7.12 -4.75 6.77
N GLN A 182 7.60 -3.75 6.02
CA GLN A 182 9.01 -3.34 6.02
C GLN A 182 9.32 -2.40 7.20
N LEU A 183 10.56 -2.45 7.69
CA LEU A 183 11.05 -1.53 8.72
C LEU A 183 11.19 -0.11 8.15
N GLY A 184 10.70 0.87 8.90
CA GLY A 184 10.65 2.26 8.47
C GLY A 184 9.76 3.08 9.39
N ALA A 185 9.28 4.22 8.90
CA ALA A 185 8.37 5.05 9.69
C ALA A 185 7.00 4.40 9.89
N VAL A 186 6.25 4.88 10.90
CA VAL A 186 4.82 4.55 11.09
C VAL A 186 4.01 4.90 9.84
N LEU A 187 4.32 6.02 9.18
CA LEU A 187 3.86 6.36 7.84
C LEU A 187 5.07 6.64 6.92
N ASN A 188 5.17 5.92 5.80
CA ASN A 188 6.05 6.32 4.70
C ASN A 188 5.19 6.99 3.63
N LEU A 189 5.48 8.26 3.30
CA LEU A 189 4.70 9.06 2.35
C LEU A 189 5.38 9.08 0.99
N GLY A 190 4.64 8.84 -0.09
CA GLY A 190 5.11 8.92 -1.48
C GLY A 190 4.49 10.11 -2.23
N ASP A 191 5.30 10.80 -3.03
CA ASP A 191 4.93 12.06 -3.68
C ASP A 191 4.09 11.94 -4.96
N PHE A 192 3.93 10.72 -5.49
CA PHE A 192 3.26 10.43 -6.78
C PHE A 192 3.78 11.27 -7.98
N ASP A 193 5.00 11.81 -7.92
CA ASP A 193 5.58 12.78 -8.86
C ASP A 193 4.78 14.12 -8.96
N VAL A 194 3.94 14.43 -7.97
CA VAL A 194 3.10 15.65 -7.93
C VAL A 194 3.31 16.52 -6.69
N LEU A 195 3.71 15.93 -5.55
CA LEU A 195 4.16 16.68 -4.38
C LEU A 195 5.66 16.99 -4.45
N LYS A 196 6.07 18.09 -3.81
CA LYS A 196 7.48 18.46 -3.67
C LYS A 196 8.02 17.97 -2.34
N GLN A 197 9.25 17.45 -2.36
CA GLN A 197 9.96 16.96 -1.19
C GLN A 197 9.96 17.99 -0.04
N GLU A 198 10.24 19.26 -0.34
CA GLU A 198 10.32 20.33 0.66
C GLU A 198 8.96 20.63 1.33
N ILE A 199 7.85 20.41 0.63
CA ILE A 199 6.49 20.57 1.17
C ILE A 199 6.19 19.39 2.11
N MET A 200 6.51 18.17 1.69
CA MET A 200 6.31 16.96 2.51
C MET A 200 7.18 16.98 3.77
N ASP A 201 8.43 17.45 3.66
CA ASP A 201 9.34 17.59 4.81
C ASP A 201 8.86 18.69 5.77
N ALA A 202 8.36 19.81 5.25
CA ALA A 202 7.76 20.86 6.06
C ALA A 202 6.45 20.42 6.76
N ALA A 203 5.64 19.56 6.13
CA ALA A 203 4.47 18.95 6.77
C ALA A 203 4.89 17.96 7.86
N ALA A 204 5.79 17.02 7.54
CA ALA A 204 6.31 16.02 8.48
C ALA A 204 6.93 16.67 9.73
N ALA A 205 7.74 17.73 9.57
CA ALA A 205 8.36 18.46 10.67
C ALA A 205 7.37 19.09 11.67
N LYS A 206 6.15 19.45 11.23
CA LYS A 206 5.08 19.93 12.11
C LYS A 206 4.32 18.80 12.81
N VAL A 207 4.23 17.63 12.17
CA VAL A 207 3.44 16.49 12.65
C VAL A 207 4.25 15.61 13.61
N ILE A 208 5.49 15.22 13.26
CA ILE A 208 6.35 14.31 14.04
C ILE A 208 6.37 14.65 15.55
N PRO A 209 6.61 15.92 15.99
CA PRO A 209 6.72 16.25 17.42
C PRO A 209 5.43 16.00 18.24
N LYS A 210 4.26 15.99 17.59
CA LYS A 210 2.96 15.75 18.24
C LYS A 210 2.77 14.27 18.61
N TYR A 211 3.48 13.36 17.95
CA TYR A 211 3.21 11.91 17.99
C TYR A 211 4.41 11.05 18.40
N GLN A 212 5.65 11.57 18.43
CA GLN A 212 6.87 10.81 18.76
C GLN A 212 6.72 9.92 20.01
N GLU A 213 6.26 10.48 21.14
CA GLU A 213 6.04 9.74 22.39
C GLU A 213 4.91 8.70 22.29
N ARG A 214 3.87 8.95 21.49
CA ARG A 214 2.80 7.97 21.22
C ARG A 214 3.29 6.81 20.36
N VAL A 215 4.23 7.06 19.45
CA VAL A 215 4.81 6.07 18.53
C VAL A 215 5.77 5.13 19.25
N GLN A 216 6.64 5.62 20.13
CA GLN A 216 7.62 4.74 20.81
C GLN A 216 6.96 3.67 21.71
N LYS A 217 5.70 3.85 22.11
CA LYS A 217 4.94 2.87 22.94
C LYS A 217 4.69 1.51 22.27
N TYR A 218 4.93 1.39 20.97
CA TYR A 218 4.89 0.13 20.22
C TYR A 218 6.19 -0.16 19.46
N ALA A 219 7.25 0.63 19.68
CA ALA A 219 8.48 0.55 18.88
C ALA A 219 9.16 -0.82 18.99
N ASP A 220 9.30 -1.35 20.20
CA ASP A 220 9.98 -2.63 20.41
C ASP A 220 9.18 -3.82 19.87
N GLU A 221 7.85 -3.76 19.93
CA GLU A 221 7.00 -4.77 19.29
C GLU A 221 7.09 -4.69 17.76
N PHE A 222 7.16 -3.48 17.18
CA PHE A 222 7.32 -3.29 15.73
C PHE A 222 8.67 -3.80 15.23
N LYS A 223 9.75 -3.45 15.93
CA LYS A 223 11.11 -3.90 15.61
C LYS A 223 11.23 -5.42 15.77
N HIS A 224 10.61 -6.02 16.79
CA HIS A 224 10.58 -7.47 16.98
C HIS A 224 9.77 -8.23 15.91
N ASP A 225 8.58 -7.73 15.55
CA ASP A 225 7.74 -8.28 14.47
C ASP A 225 8.49 -8.26 13.11
N TYR A 226 9.14 -7.15 12.79
CA TYR A 226 10.00 -7.04 11.62
C TYR A 226 11.20 -8.00 11.69
N SER A 227 11.95 -8.02 12.80
CA SER A 227 13.15 -8.87 12.91
C SER A 227 12.84 -10.35 12.76
N THR A 228 11.70 -10.80 13.30
CA THR A 228 11.27 -12.19 13.19
C THR A 228 11.02 -12.59 11.73
N LYS A 229 10.19 -11.82 11.01
CA LYS A 229 9.84 -12.09 9.60
C LYS A 229 11.05 -11.92 8.67
N THR A 230 11.86 -10.91 8.91
CA THR A 230 13.10 -10.65 8.16
C THR A 230 14.07 -11.82 8.32
N TRP A 231 14.24 -12.34 9.54
CA TRP A 231 15.09 -13.50 9.79
C TRP A 231 14.61 -14.77 9.07
N GLU A 232 13.30 -15.05 9.07
CA GLU A 232 12.71 -16.16 8.33
C GLU A 232 12.94 -16.05 6.82
N ILE A 233 12.75 -14.85 6.25
CA ILE A 233 12.92 -14.59 4.81
C ILE A 233 14.40 -14.68 4.43
N LEU A 234 15.33 -14.10 5.21
CA LEU A 234 16.77 -14.21 5.01
C LEU A 234 17.26 -15.66 5.03
N ASN A 235 16.80 -16.46 6.00
CA ASN A 235 17.16 -17.88 6.08
C ASN A 235 16.65 -18.66 4.87
N ASN A 236 15.43 -18.38 4.39
CA ASN A 236 14.89 -19.00 3.19
C ASN A 236 15.67 -18.60 1.92
N ILE A 237 15.99 -17.31 1.73
CA ILE A 237 16.81 -16.85 0.60
C ILE A 237 18.18 -17.55 0.63
N PHE A 238 18.90 -17.51 1.77
CA PHE A 238 20.21 -18.14 1.88
C PHE A 238 20.14 -19.66 1.62
N LYS A 239 19.15 -20.36 2.17
CA LYS A 239 18.93 -21.80 1.97
C LYS A 239 18.64 -22.18 0.52
N PHE A 240 17.89 -21.35 -0.22
CA PHE A 240 17.43 -21.66 -1.59
C PHE A 240 18.23 -20.95 -2.70
N ARG A 241 19.17 -20.05 -2.37
CA ARG A 241 20.02 -19.32 -3.33
C ARG A 241 21.53 -19.41 -3.00
N GLY A 242 21.90 -19.87 -1.80
CA GLY A 242 23.29 -20.03 -1.37
C GLY A 242 24.05 -18.75 -1.02
N THR A 243 23.39 -17.59 -1.09
CA THR A 243 23.99 -16.27 -0.88
C THR A 243 22.92 -15.25 -0.43
N LEU A 244 23.36 -14.13 0.15
CA LEU A 244 22.55 -12.93 0.38
C LEU A 244 23.13 -11.70 -0.34
N ASP A 245 24.24 -11.82 -1.08
CA ASP A 245 24.85 -10.71 -1.83
C ASP A 245 23.91 -10.23 -2.96
N PRO A 246 23.44 -8.97 -2.97
CA PRO A 246 22.51 -8.48 -3.98
C PRO A 246 23.04 -8.56 -5.42
N LEU A 247 24.35 -8.44 -5.63
CA LEU A 247 24.95 -8.51 -6.97
C LEU A 247 24.97 -9.95 -7.48
N VAL A 248 25.27 -10.91 -6.62
CA VAL A 248 25.19 -12.35 -6.97
C VAL A 248 23.73 -12.79 -7.11
N LEU A 249 22.83 -12.28 -6.26
CA LEU A 249 21.40 -12.53 -6.36
C LEU A 249 20.79 -11.94 -7.64
N GLN A 250 21.30 -10.82 -8.18
CA GLN A 250 20.75 -10.21 -9.39
C GLN A 250 20.78 -11.16 -10.60
N GLU A 251 21.79 -12.02 -10.68
CA GLU A 251 21.97 -13.04 -11.73
C GLU A 251 21.17 -14.34 -11.49
N ILE A 252 20.59 -14.52 -10.29
CA ILE A 252 19.91 -15.77 -9.85
C ILE A 252 18.41 -15.57 -9.59
N SER A 253 18.05 -14.44 -8.98
CA SER A 253 16.70 -14.07 -8.57
C SER A 253 16.68 -12.57 -8.23
N GLN A 254 16.25 -11.76 -9.20
CA GLN A 254 16.16 -10.30 -9.05
C GLN A 254 15.29 -9.89 -7.85
N ASP A 255 14.26 -10.68 -7.55
CA ASP A 255 13.34 -10.47 -6.43
C ASP A 255 14.05 -10.62 -5.08
N ALA A 256 14.91 -11.64 -4.94
CA ALA A 256 15.74 -11.79 -3.76
C ALA A 256 16.74 -10.62 -3.63
N SER A 257 17.39 -10.21 -4.73
CA SER A 257 18.28 -9.04 -4.76
C SER A 257 17.56 -7.77 -4.29
N PHE A 258 16.34 -7.53 -4.78
CA PHE A 258 15.48 -6.41 -4.39
C PHE A 258 15.07 -6.46 -2.91
N ILE A 259 14.66 -7.63 -2.40
CA ILE A 259 14.30 -7.82 -0.99
C ILE A 259 15.49 -7.52 -0.08
N ILE A 260 16.69 -8.03 -0.38
CA ILE A 260 17.90 -7.72 0.40
C ILE A 260 18.25 -6.22 0.29
N GLY A 261 18.13 -5.62 -0.89
CA GLY A 261 18.34 -4.19 -1.10
C GLY A 261 17.41 -3.32 -0.25
N ILE A 262 16.14 -3.71 -0.07
CA ILE A 262 15.22 -3.08 0.86
C ILE A 262 15.68 -3.30 2.30
N TYR A 263 15.95 -4.55 2.73
CA TYR A 263 16.32 -4.83 4.12
C TYR A 263 17.59 -4.08 4.57
N SER A 264 18.66 -4.07 3.77
CA SER A 264 19.88 -3.31 4.10
C SER A 264 19.62 -1.80 4.18
N ARG A 265 18.77 -1.25 3.31
CA ARG A 265 18.39 0.18 3.35
C ARG A 265 17.53 0.51 4.58
N CYS A 266 16.60 -0.36 4.93
CA CYS A 266 15.75 -0.22 6.11
C CYS A 266 16.53 -0.39 7.42
N LEU A 267 17.61 -1.17 7.42
CA LEU A 267 18.52 -1.30 8.57
C LEU A 267 19.47 -0.10 8.71
N ASP A 268 20.01 0.44 7.61
CA ASP A 268 20.87 1.64 7.63
C ASP A 268 20.14 2.89 8.17
N LEU A 269 18.84 3.01 7.91
CA LEU A 269 17.95 4.02 8.53
C LEU A 269 17.98 3.99 10.07
N TYR A 270 18.14 2.80 10.66
CA TYR A 270 18.24 2.58 12.11
C TYR A 270 19.71 2.48 12.57
N GLY A 271 20.66 2.93 11.73
CA GLY A 271 22.10 2.92 11.98
C GLY A 271 22.79 1.55 11.80
N GLN A 272 22.04 0.52 11.40
CA GLN A 272 22.52 -0.88 11.35
C GLN A 272 23.06 -1.20 9.96
N LYS A 273 24.38 -1.05 9.79
CA LYS A 273 25.05 -1.29 8.51
C LYS A 273 25.44 -2.75 8.33
N ILE A 274 25.03 -3.32 7.20
CA ILE A 274 25.49 -4.63 6.73
C ILE A 274 26.83 -4.43 6.00
N SER A 275 27.89 -5.04 6.51
CA SER A 275 29.23 -5.02 5.90
C SER A 275 29.42 -6.20 4.96
N GLU A 276 29.08 -7.39 5.43
CA GLU A 276 29.16 -8.64 4.68
C GLU A 276 27.76 -9.22 4.59
N TYR A 277 27.23 -9.40 3.36
CA TYR A 277 25.87 -9.91 3.14
C TYR A 277 25.76 -11.40 3.53
N SER A 278 25.60 -11.63 4.83
CA SER A 278 25.68 -12.92 5.51
C SER A 278 24.66 -13.00 6.64
N LEU A 279 24.24 -14.21 7.00
CA LEU A 279 23.28 -14.42 8.09
C LEU A 279 23.80 -13.89 9.44
N GLU A 280 25.12 -13.86 9.68
CA GLU A 280 25.68 -13.36 10.94
C GLU A 280 25.57 -11.83 11.05
N ASP A 281 26.00 -11.09 10.03
CA ASP A 281 25.91 -9.62 9.99
C ASP A 281 24.45 -9.16 10.05
N PHE A 282 23.53 -9.87 9.36
CA PHE A 282 22.10 -9.60 9.47
C PHE A 282 21.52 -9.92 10.86
N SER A 283 21.89 -11.03 11.51
CA SER A 283 21.44 -11.33 12.88
C SER A 283 21.87 -10.21 13.83
N ARG A 284 23.15 -9.84 13.78
CA ARG A 284 23.75 -8.78 14.60
C ARG A 284 23.07 -7.42 14.38
N ALA A 285 22.73 -7.09 13.13
CA ALA A 285 22.00 -5.87 12.78
C ALA A 285 20.55 -5.88 13.32
N LEU A 286 19.86 -7.03 13.28
CA LEU A 286 18.48 -7.17 13.79
C LEU A 286 18.41 -7.18 15.33
N GLU A 287 19.42 -7.75 15.99
CA GLU A 287 19.56 -7.75 17.45
C GLU A 287 19.76 -6.32 18.00
N ASN A 288 20.58 -5.51 17.32
CA ASN A 288 20.89 -4.13 17.70
C ASN A 288 19.73 -3.13 17.52
N LEU A 289 18.58 -3.53 16.95
CA LEU A 289 17.44 -2.64 16.77
C LEU A 289 16.78 -2.21 18.10
N SER A 290 17.04 -2.89 19.22
CA SER A 290 16.43 -2.55 20.52
C SER A 290 16.61 -1.07 20.90
N GLU A 291 17.80 -0.50 20.68
CA GLU A 291 18.15 0.86 21.15
C GLU A 291 17.66 2.00 20.24
N ALA A 292 17.09 1.69 19.06
CA ALA A 292 16.75 2.70 18.06
C ALA A 292 15.27 3.13 18.12
N GLU A 293 15.01 4.44 18.01
CA GLU A 293 13.67 5.02 17.93
C GLU A 293 13.01 4.77 16.56
N VAL A 294 11.68 4.59 16.55
CA VAL A 294 10.89 4.46 15.32
C VAL A 294 10.45 5.84 14.83
N PRO A 295 10.75 6.26 13.59
CA PRO A 295 10.27 7.53 13.04
C PRO A 295 8.74 7.56 12.88
N VAL A 296 8.11 8.71 13.15
CA VAL A 296 6.65 8.85 12.88
C VAL A 296 6.36 8.91 11.38
N ILE A 297 7.12 9.73 10.63
CA ILE A 297 6.95 9.95 9.19
C ILE A 297 8.32 9.89 8.49
N LEU A 298 8.36 9.28 7.32
CA LEU A 298 9.44 9.42 6.33
C LEU A 298 8.84 9.74 4.96
N ASN A 299 9.50 10.62 4.20
CA ASN A 299 9.06 11.03 2.86
C ASN A 299 9.93 10.36 1.79
N ASN A 300 9.31 9.81 0.76
CA ASN A 300 9.95 9.16 -0.38
C ASN A 300 11.00 8.08 -0.02
N PHE A 301 10.85 7.45 1.15
CA PHE A 301 11.77 6.43 1.62
C PHE A 301 11.49 5.07 0.94
N ILE A 302 10.67 4.19 1.52
CA ILE A 302 10.47 2.83 0.96
C ILE A 302 9.82 2.88 -0.42
N TYR A 303 8.68 3.58 -0.55
CA TYR A 303 7.91 3.69 -1.79
C TYR A 303 7.57 5.17 -2.08
N PRO A 304 8.24 5.82 -3.05
CA PRO A 304 8.00 7.23 -3.36
C PRO A 304 6.77 7.48 -4.27
N GLY A 305 6.07 6.45 -4.70
CA GLY A 305 4.87 6.56 -5.56
C GLY A 305 5.07 7.07 -6.99
N ARG A 306 6.18 7.74 -7.32
CA ARG A 306 6.47 8.30 -8.67
C ARG A 306 6.17 7.36 -9.83
N ASN A 307 6.49 6.07 -9.71
CA ASN A 307 6.19 5.11 -10.77
C ASN A 307 4.68 4.93 -10.98
N ALA A 308 3.91 4.74 -9.91
CA ALA A 308 2.46 4.64 -9.95
C ALA A 308 1.83 5.96 -10.45
N GLY A 309 2.27 7.12 -9.92
CA GLY A 309 1.81 8.44 -10.34
C GLY A 309 2.03 8.72 -11.83
N ARG A 310 3.18 8.31 -12.37
CA ARG A 310 3.47 8.33 -13.81
C ARG A 310 2.57 7.37 -14.61
N LEU A 311 2.34 6.15 -14.11
CA LEU A 311 1.54 5.13 -14.79
C LEU A 311 0.05 5.51 -14.86
N ILE A 312 -0.52 6.01 -13.76
CA ILE A 312 -1.90 6.54 -13.72
C ILE A 312 -2.03 7.95 -14.31
N LYS A 313 -0.93 8.53 -14.81
CA LYS A 313 -0.84 9.88 -15.41
C LYS A 313 -1.33 11.01 -14.50
N LEU A 314 -1.05 10.91 -13.20
CA LEU A 314 -1.51 11.88 -12.20
C LEU A 314 -1.11 13.35 -12.52
N PRO A 315 0.09 13.66 -13.06
CA PRO A 315 0.42 15.03 -13.47
C PRO A 315 -0.45 15.56 -14.63
N ASP A 316 -0.88 14.69 -15.55
CA ASP A 316 -1.84 15.06 -16.61
C ASP A 316 -3.22 15.36 -15.99
N LYS A 317 -3.69 14.49 -15.08
CA LYS A 317 -4.97 14.64 -14.36
C LYS A 317 -5.04 15.94 -13.55
N ILE A 318 -3.94 16.36 -12.93
CA ILE A 318 -3.87 17.66 -12.23
C ILE A 318 -3.91 18.83 -13.22
N ARG A 319 -3.18 18.75 -14.34
CA ARG A 319 -3.21 19.77 -15.41
C ARG A 319 -4.61 19.91 -16.03
N GLU A 320 -5.35 18.82 -16.13
CA GLU A 320 -6.71 18.75 -16.69
C GLU A 320 -7.81 19.20 -15.69
N GLY A 321 -7.49 19.42 -14.41
CA GLY A 321 -8.46 19.80 -13.36
C GLY A 321 -9.26 18.61 -12.80
N GLU A 322 -8.94 17.39 -13.23
CA GLU A 322 -9.47 16.15 -12.68
C GLU A 322 -8.88 15.82 -11.30
N MET A 323 -7.82 16.51 -10.85
CA MET A 323 -7.31 16.43 -9.48
C MET A 323 -6.62 17.75 -9.07
N ASN A 324 -6.51 18.01 -7.77
CA ASN A 324 -5.65 19.06 -7.22
C ASN A 324 -4.29 18.53 -6.77
N SER A 325 -4.26 17.41 -6.03
CA SER A 325 -3.04 16.75 -5.56
C SER A 325 -3.31 15.33 -5.06
N ALA A 326 -2.26 14.57 -4.77
CA ALA A 326 -2.37 13.26 -4.11
C ALA A 326 -1.14 12.94 -3.23
N VAL A 327 -1.28 11.94 -2.35
CA VAL A 327 -0.17 11.36 -1.59
C VAL A 327 -0.36 9.83 -1.44
N GLN A 328 0.71 9.06 -1.64
CA GLN A 328 0.74 7.64 -1.30
C GLN A 328 1.11 7.49 0.18
N VAL A 329 0.48 6.56 0.89
CA VAL A 329 0.70 6.33 2.31
C VAL A 329 0.94 4.85 2.54
N GLU A 330 2.14 4.49 2.99
CA GLU A 330 2.54 3.12 3.30
C GLU A 330 2.72 3.01 4.81
N GLY A 331 1.64 2.59 5.49
CA GLY A 331 1.57 2.52 6.95
C GLY A 331 2.17 1.24 7.52
N ALA A 332 2.88 1.32 8.63
CA ALA A 332 3.45 0.16 9.30
C ALA A 332 2.36 -0.79 9.81
N ARG A 333 2.32 -2.03 9.29
CA ARG A 333 1.26 -3.04 9.55
C ARG A 333 0.91 -3.21 11.03
N LEU A 334 1.91 -3.28 11.92
CA LEU A 334 1.65 -3.44 13.36
C LEU A 334 0.90 -2.23 13.94
N TYR A 335 1.28 -1.00 13.58
CA TYR A 335 0.61 0.21 14.08
C TYR A 335 -0.83 0.30 13.56
N MET A 336 -1.09 -0.08 12.30
CA MET A 336 -2.44 -0.16 11.74
C MET A 336 -3.30 -1.21 12.45
N ALA A 337 -2.72 -2.37 12.82
CA ALA A 337 -3.42 -3.42 13.56
C ALA A 337 -3.69 -3.07 15.04
N LYS A 338 -2.66 -2.56 15.75
CA LYS A 338 -2.70 -2.33 17.21
C LYS A 338 -3.30 -1.00 17.61
N ASN A 339 -3.13 0.04 16.79
CA ASN A 339 -3.56 1.40 17.09
C ASN A 339 -3.91 2.18 15.81
N PRO A 340 -4.91 1.75 15.03
CA PRO A 340 -5.35 2.46 13.82
C PRO A 340 -5.81 3.88 14.12
N GLU A 341 -6.20 4.16 15.37
CA GLU A 341 -6.53 5.50 15.86
C GLU A 341 -5.31 6.44 15.82
N LEU A 342 -4.14 5.99 16.28
CA LEU A 342 -2.89 6.74 16.17
C LEU A 342 -2.49 6.97 14.71
N VAL A 343 -2.63 5.96 13.85
CA VAL A 343 -2.29 6.09 12.43
C VAL A 343 -3.22 7.09 11.74
N ALA A 344 -4.52 7.03 12.00
CA ALA A 344 -5.50 7.98 11.47
C ALA A 344 -5.30 9.41 12.03
N ASP A 345 -4.97 9.56 13.32
CA ASP A 345 -4.64 10.87 13.90
C ASP A 345 -3.46 11.52 13.16
N ILE A 346 -2.35 10.79 12.99
CA ILE A 346 -1.15 11.28 12.27
C ILE A 346 -1.52 11.63 10.82
N LEU A 347 -2.25 10.75 10.14
CA LEU A 347 -2.55 10.91 8.70
C LEU A 347 -3.53 12.05 8.42
N LEU A 348 -4.47 12.34 9.32
CA LEU A 348 -5.34 13.52 9.22
C LEU A 348 -4.57 14.83 9.43
N ASP A 349 -3.59 14.83 10.33
CA ASP A 349 -2.70 15.98 10.54
C ASP A 349 -1.76 16.18 9.33
N VAL A 350 -1.28 15.09 8.70
CA VAL A 350 -0.55 15.14 7.42
C VAL A 350 -1.44 15.67 6.29
N LYS A 351 -2.67 15.14 6.15
CA LYS A 351 -3.67 15.57 5.15
C LYS A 351 -3.89 17.08 5.23
N LYS A 352 -4.00 17.60 6.45
CA LYS A 352 -4.16 19.03 6.70
C LYS A 352 -2.93 19.83 6.27
N GLU A 353 -1.74 19.47 6.75
CA GLU A 353 -0.52 20.23 6.47
C GLU A 353 -0.03 20.13 5.01
N LEU A 354 -0.60 19.22 4.19
CA LEU A 354 -0.35 19.09 2.75
C LEU A 354 -1.41 19.76 1.86
N PHE A 355 -2.68 19.84 2.28
CA PHE A 355 -3.80 20.14 1.37
C PHE A 355 -4.83 21.19 1.86
N ASP A 356 -4.74 21.67 3.10
CA ASP A 356 -5.67 22.66 3.71
C ASP A 356 -4.99 23.99 4.11
#